data_AF-A0A0B1P9G2-F1
#
_entry.id   AF-A0A0B1P9G2-F1
#
_cell.length_a   1.000
_cell.length_b   1.000
_cell.length_c   1.000
_cell.angle_alpha   90.00
_cell.angle_beta   90.00
_cell.angle_gamma   90.00
#
_symmetry.space_group_name_H-M   'P 1'
#
loop_
_entity.id
_entity.type
_entity.pdbx_description
1 polymer ?
#
loop_
_entity_poly.entity_id
_entity_poly.type
_entity_poly.pdbx_seq_one_letter_code
_entity_poly.pdbx_strand_id
1 'polypeptide(L)'
;MTSKFQKSLQHVRQKVRGEKTSPAPLEITGNGPLCSLPPEILVLIAQHLPPSSLAILTLCSKALRYKLGAKYNKADIKNTMESFAHKYPPVQYFLKIYWTYHQNAWTPSLTPNLPELKMFLYLLARDSTSEIFCFRCERQHSPNKSDWVTPWRPWSWGNCESLDGHYLRYYYGRYFHFERAQLAMQKHRRGISPKKEIKRLTDLSSIPNSSSGMWPDMRTLRSVEAKIISNRLYIKAVRTRDCTDETSGTSYEKIRRRLYICPHLLEIECIVRNIIDGCSVRDGPHQDESKIDASTLSQCKYCLTEMRLEFLESKKLFSNSRRIVVTTWQDFGNLSHPSNSDWVAHLATEVPYSVVKFPLGSIRNAFEGTSPEG
;
A
#
# COMPACT_ATOMS: atom_id res chain seq x y z
N MET A 1 4.42 40.43 -42.14
CA MET A 1 5.08 40.32 -40.81
C MET A 1 6.03 39.11 -40.68
N THR A 2 6.33 38.38 -41.75
CA THR A 2 7.14 37.13 -41.72
C THR A 2 8.64 37.31 -42.01
N SER A 3 9.08 38.45 -42.59
CA SER A 3 10.50 38.62 -42.96
C SER A 3 11.41 39.10 -41.82
N LYS A 4 10.88 39.73 -40.77
CA LYS A 4 11.65 40.15 -39.59
C LYS A 4 12.05 38.97 -38.69
N PHE A 5 11.23 37.92 -38.63
CA PHE A 5 11.50 36.74 -37.82
C PHE A 5 12.61 35.85 -38.42
N GLN A 6 12.69 35.78 -39.75
CA GLN A 6 13.73 35.00 -40.44
C GLN A 6 15.13 35.62 -40.30
N LYS A 7 15.24 36.96 -40.32
CA LYS A 7 16.53 37.65 -40.10
C LYS A 7 17.03 37.52 -38.66
N SER A 8 16.12 37.48 -37.67
CA SER A 8 16.46 37.22 -36.27
C SER A 8 17.05 35.82 -36.06
N LEU A 9 16.47 34.80 -36.70
CA LEU A 9 16.95 33.41 -36.59
C LEU A 9 18.32 33.17 -37.27
N GLN A 10 18.65 33.90 -38.34
CA GLN A 10 19.98 33.83 -38.96
C GLN A 10 21.07 34.46 -38.08
N HIS A 11 20.78 35.57 -37.39
CA HIS A 11 21.73 36.19 -36.47
C HIS A 11 22.01 35.31 -35.23
N VAL A 12 21.00 34.57 -34.73
CA VAL A 12 21.18 33.61 -33.64
C VAL A 12 22.02 32.40 -34.09
N ARG A 13 21.83 31.91 -35.32
CA ARG A 13 22.64 30.79 -35.85
C ARG A 13 24.09 31.17 -36.15
N GLN A 14 24.38 32.41 -36.53
CA GLN A 14 25.76 32.87 -36.73
C GLN A 14 26.50 33.12 -35.42
N LYS A 15 25.80 33.56 -34.34
CA LYS A 15 26.41 33.75 -33.02
C LYS A 15 26.77 32.44 -32.30
N VAL A 16 26.26 31.29 -32.77
CA VAL A 16 26.59 29.94 -32.26
C VAL A 16 27.76 29.29 -33.03
N ARG A 17 28.26 29.92 -34.10
CA ARG A 17 29.41 29.43 -34.90
C ARG A 17 30.75 30.11 -34.60
N GLY A 18 30.79 31.10 -33.71
CA GLY A 18 32.03 31.67 -33.20
C GLY A 18 32.48 30.94 -31.94
N GLU A 19 33.75 30.51 -31.93
CA GLU A 19 34.47 29.89 -30.80
C GLU A 19 34.10 28.44 -30.45
N LYS A 20 34.65 27.50 -31.23
CA LYS A 20 35.01 26.16 -30.73
C LYS A 20 36.20 26.30 -29.77
N THR A 21 35.96 26.84 -28.58
CA THR A 21 36.84 26.55 -27.44
C THR A 21 36.43 25.16 -26.98
N SER A 22 37.30 24.16 -27.17
CA SER A 22 37.04 22.82 -26.62
C SER A 22 36.73 23.02 -25.13
N PRO A 23 35.57 22.55 -24.61
CA PRO A 23 35.32 22.64 -23.20
C PRO A 23 36.46 21.92 -22.50
N ALA A 24 37.23 22.62 -21.67
CA ALA A 24 38.22 21.99 -20.82
C ALA A 24 37.51 20.82 -20.11
N PRO A 25 38.14 19.63 -20.01
CA PRO A 25 37.53 18.50 -19.33
C PRO A 25 37.11 18.96 -17.94
N LEU A 26 35.79 18.98 -17.70
CA LEU A 26 35.26 19.22 -16.36
C LEU A 26 35.72 18.03 -15.52
N GLU A 27 36.83 18.19 -14.80
CA GLU A 27 37.26 17.26 -13.78
C GLU A 27 36.25 17.30 -12.64
N ILE A 28 35.25 16.44 -12.73
CA ILE A 28 34.31 16.20 -11.64
C ILE A 28 35.09 15.42 -10.56
N THR A 29 35.74 16.15 -9.66
CA THR A 29 36.40 15.58 -8.49
C THR A 29 35.32 15.12 -7.50
N GLY A 30 35.18 13.80 -7.37
CA GLY A 30 34.32 13.19 -6.36
C GLY A 30 35.08 12.97 -5.06
N ASN A 31 34.43 13.21 -3.92
CA ASN A 31 35.02 12.90 -2.62
C ASN A 31 34.83 11.39 -2.34
N GLY A 32 35.93 10.69 -2.09
CA GLY A 32 35.93 9.28 -1.65
C GLY A 32 36.92 8.38 -2.39
N PRO A 33 37.38 7.28 -1.77
CA PRO A 33 38.44 6.42 -2.29
C PRO A 33 38.08 5.69 -3.60
N LEU A 34 36.79 5.43 -3.83
CA LEU A 34 36.29 4.91 -5.10
C LEU A 34 36.30 5.96 -6.21
N CYS A 35 36.03 7.23 -5.88
CA CYS A 35 36.01 8.32 -6.86
C CYS A 35 37.42 8.68 -7.35
N SER A 36 38.47 8.39 -6.58
CA SER A 36 39.87 8.62 -6.98
C SER A 36 40.42 7.56 -7.93
N LEU A 37 39.75 6.42 -8.11
CA LEU A 37 40.21 5.38 -9.02
C LEU A 37 40.15 5.84 -10.50
N PRO A 38 41.09 5.38 -11.35
CA PRO A 38 41.00 5.58 -12.79
C PRO A 38 39.70 4.99 -13.38
N PRO A 39 39.12 5.61 -14.42
CA PRO A 39 37.90 5.10 -15.07
C PRO A 39 38.01 3.62 -15.51
N GLU A 40 39.17 3.18 -15.94
CA GLU A 40 39.44 1.82 -16.42
C GLU A 40 39.24 0.80 -15.28
N ILE A 41 39.75 1.10 -14.09
CA ILE A 41 39.59 0.26 -12.90
C ILE A 41 38.12 0.22 -12.47
N LEU A 42 37.43 1.36 -12.54
CA LEU A 42 36.00 1.42 -12.24
C LEU A 42 35.16 0.61 -13.23
N VAL A 43 35.51 0.61 -14.52
CA VAL A 43 34.84 -0.22 -15.53
C VAL A 43 35.08 -1.71 -15.29
N LEU A 44 36.31 -2.11 -14.89
CA LEU A 44 36.60 -3.50 -14.53
C LEU A 44 35.78 -3.93 -13.31
N ILE A 45 35.74 -3.11 -12.25
CA ILE A 45 34.88 -3.38 -11.09
C ILE A 45 33.41 -3.50 -11.54
N ALA A 46 32.95 -2.57 -12.37
CA ALA A 46 31.58 -2.56 -12.88
C ALA A 46 31.20 -3.82 -13.68
N GLN A 47 32.14 -4.39 -14.46
CA GLN A 47 31.92 -5.64 -15.21
C GLN A 47 31.71 -6.86 -14.32
N HIS A 48 32.20 -6.82 -13.08
CA HIS A 48 32.03 -7.88 -12.09
C HIS A 48 30.87 -7.63 -11.12
N LEU A 49 30.22 -6.46 -11.20
CA LEU A 49 29.06 -6.17 -10.38
C LEU A 49 27.78 -6.61 -11.07
N PRO A 50 26.80 -7.17 -10.33
CA PRO A 50 25.47 -7.34 -10.86
C PRO A 50 24.87 -5.98 -11.26
N PRO A 51 24.04 -5.92 -12.33
CA PRO A 51 23.42 -4.69 -12.83
C PRO A 51 22.82 -3.77 -11.75
N SER A 52 22.20 -4.34 -10.71
CA SER A 52 21.65 -3.57 -9.58
C SER A 52 22.72 -2.85 -8.75
N SER A 53 23.79 -3.55 -8.37
CA SER A 53 24.93 -2.96 -7.67
C SER A 53 25.64 -1.92 -8.52
N LEU A 54 25.73 -2.13 -9.83
CA LEU A 54 26.27 -1.15 -10.77
C LEU A 54 25.40 0.10 -10.85
N ALA A 55 24.07 -0.06 -10.91
CA ALA A 55 23.14 1.07 -10.87
C ALA A 55 23.29 1.85 -9.56
N ILE A 56 23.36 1.19 -8.41
CA ILE A 56 23.62 1.83 -7.11
C ILE A 56 24.95 2.58 -7.13
N LEU A 57 26.03 1.92 -7.58
CA LEU A 57 27.37 2.51 -7.64
C LEU A 57 27.39 3.79 -8.49
N THR A 58 26.68 3.79 -9.63
CA THR A 58 26.55 4.99 -10.48
C THR A 58 25.66 6.06 -9.86
N LEU A 59 24.73 5.72 -8.97
CA LEU A 59 23.91 6.70 -8.24
C LEU A 59 24.61 7.27 -7.00
N CYS A 60 25.57 6.56 -6.41
CA CYS A 60 26.28 7.00 -5.21
C CYS A 60 27.08 8.29 -5.41
N SER A 61 27.55 8.58 -6.63
CA SER A 61 28.37 9.78 -6.90
C SER A 61 28.24 10.25 -8.35
N LYS A 62 28.14 11.57 -8.54
CA LYS A 62 28.20 12.19 -9.88
C LYS A 62 29.51 11.87 -10.60
N ALA A 63 30.62 11.78 -9.87
CA ALA A 63 31.93 11.43 -10.43
C ALA A 63 31.95 9.98 -10.92
N LEU A 64 31.44 9.04 -10.13
CA LEU A 64 31.32 7.62 -10.54
C LEU A 64 30.40 7.48 -11.74
N ARG A 65 29.25 8.17 -11.75
CA ARG A 65 28.35 8.20 -12.90
C ARG A 65 29.02 8.71 -14.17
N TYR A 66 29.84 9.75 -14.06
CA TYR A 66 30.55 10.32 -15.19
C TYR A 66 31.62 9.36 -15.73
N LYS A 67 32.44 8.79 -14.83
CA LYS A 67 33.52 7.84 -15.18
C LYS A 67 33.00 6.53 -15.78
N LEU A 68 31.90 5.99 -15.25
CA LEU A 68 31.27 4.76 -15.76
C LEU A 68 30.40 5.05 -17.00
N GLY A 69 29.93 6.28 -17.18
CA GLY A 69 29.11 6.67 -18.32
C GLY A 69 27.62 6.28 -18.20
N ALA A 70 26.79 6.89 -19.05
CA ALA A 70 25.33 6.75 -19.00
C ALA A 70 24.79 5.45 -19.64
N LYS A 71 25.66 4.60 -20.22
CA LYS A 71 25.26 3.35 -20.90
C LYS A 71 24.55 2.39 -19.94
N TYR A 72 24.98 2.38 -18.67
CA TYR A 72 24.46 1.52 -17.62
C TYR A 72 23.10 1.96 -17.04
N ASN A 73 22.45 2.99 -17.62
CA ASN A 73 21.16 3.51 -17.12
C ASN A 73 19.93 3.09 -17.93
N LYS A 74 20.03 2.68 -19.20
CA LYS A 74 18.82 2.52 -20.06
C LYS A 74 18.84 1.44 -21.14
N ALA A 75 19.96 1.16 -21.79
CA ALA A 75 19.95 0.33 -23.01
C ALA A 75 19.86 -1.18 -22.71
N ASP A 76 20.66 -1.67 -21.75
CA ASP A 76 20.70 -3.10 -21.43
C ASP A 76 19.55 -3.54 -20.49
N ILE A 77 18.92 -2.58 -19.83
CA ILE A 77 17.84 -2.80 -18.86
C ILE A 77 16.48 -2.92 -19.57
N LYS A 78 16.26 -2.19 -20.67
CA LYS A 78 14.95 -2.09 -21.33
C LYS A 78 14.57 -3.35 -22.13
N ASN A 79 15.52 -4.00 -22.78
CA ASN A 79 15.27 -5.14 -23.67
C ASN A 79 14.81 -6.43 -22.96
N THR A 80 14.85 -6.48 -21.62
CA THR A 80 14.44 -7.67 -20.84
C THR A 80 12.99 -7.56 -20.32
N MET A 81 12.36 -6.38 -20.42
CA MET A 81 11.07 -6.09 -19.76
C MET A 81 9.83 -6.49 -20.55
N GLU A 82 9.91 -6.59 -21.88
CA GLU A 82 8.72 -6.71 -22.75
C GLU A 82 8.27 -8.17 -23.00
N SER A 83 9.07 -9.20 -22.71
CA SER A 83 8.73 -10.58 -23.11
C SER A 83 7.97 -11.41 -22.05
N PHE A 84 7.83 -10.94 -20.80
CA PHE A 84 7.30 -11.78 -19.70
C PHE A 84 5.96 -11.34 -19.10
N ALA A 85 5.39 -10.20 -19.54
CA ALA A 85 4.24 -9.58 -18.88
C ALA A 85 2.90 -10.34 -19.05
N HIS A 86 2.80 -11.34 -19.93
CA HIS A 86 1.51 -11.87 -20.38
C HIS A 86 1.04 -13.20 -19.77
N LYS A 87 1.76 -13.84 -18.83
CA LYS A 87 1.47 -15.26 -18.50
C LYS A 87 1.05 -15.64 -17.07
N TYR A 88 1.15 -14.80 -16.03
CA TYR A 88 0.78 -15.21 -14.66
C TYR A 88 0.26 -14.08 -13.77
N PRO A 89 -0.56 -14.36 -12.74
CA PRO A 89 -0.97 -13.37 -11.74
C PRO A 89 0.24 -12.91 -10.87
N PRO A 90 0.35 -11.61 -10.51
CA PRO A 90 1.62 -11.01 -10.06
C PRO A 90 2.20 -11.56 -8.75
N VAL A 91 1.36 -11.91 -7.77
CA VAL A 91 1.82 -12.26 -6.41
C VAL A 91 2.32 -13.71 -6.31
N GLN A 92 1.63 -14.65 -6.96
CA GLN A 92 2.05 -16.06 -6.97
C GLN A 92 3.27 -16.29 -7.87
N TYR A 93 3.41 -15.51 -8.95
CA TYR A 93 4.61 -15.50 -9.78
C TYR A 93 5.83 -15.00 -9.01
N PHE A 94 5.70 -13.94 -8.22
CA PHE A 94 6.82 -13.41 -7.43
C PHE A 94 7.27 -14.38 -6.34
N LEU A 95 6.33 -15.02 -5.62
CA LEU A 95 6.68 -16.02 -4.59
C LEU A 95 7.29 -17.28 -5.20
N LYS A 96 6.70 -17.81 -6.27
CA LYS A 96 7.21 -19.00 -6.94
C LYS A 96 8.54 -18.74 -7.62
N ILE A 97 8.72 -17.62 -8.33
CA ILE A 97 10.03 -17.27 -8.93
C ILE A 97 11.05 -16.95 -7.86
N TYR A 98 10.76 -16.11 -6.86
CA TYR A 98 11.75 -15.77 -5.83
C TYR A 98 12.24 -17.01 -5.08
N TRP A 99 11.34 -17.93 -4.69
CA TRP A 99 11.72 -19.18 -4.01
C TRP A 99 12.39 -20.20 -4.94
N THR A 100 11.91 -20.36 -6.18
CA THR A 100 12.52 -21.28 -7.16
C THR A 100 13.89 -20.77 -7.63
N TYR A 101 14.08 -19.45 -7.72
CA TYR A 101 15.35 -18.81 -8.08
C TYR A 101 16.38 -18.93 -6.95
N HIS A 102 15.94 -18.79 -5.69
CA HIS A 102 16.81 -18.94 -4.52
C HIS A 102 17.20 -20.41 -4.24
N GLN A 103 16.42 -21.38 -4.72
CA GLN A 103 16.69 -22.81 -4.53
C GLN A 103 17.45 -23.46 -5.71
N ASN A 104 17.35 -22.95 -6.95
CA ASN A 104 17.80 -23.69 -8.14
C ASN A 104 18.82 -22.99 -9.07
N ALA A 105 19.26 -21.74 -8.83
CA ALA A 105 20.02 -21.01 -9.86
C ALA A 105 21.34 -20.39 -9.38
N TRP A 106 22.39 -21.23 -9.31
CA TRP A 106 23.74 -20.84 -9.71
C TRP A 106 24.03 -21.50 -11.08
N THR A 107 23.36 -21.01 -12.13
CA THR A 107 23.74 -21.33 -13.51
C THR A 107 24.11 -20.04 -14.25
N PRO A 108 25.30 -19.92 -14.87
CA PRO A 108 25.86 -18.61 -15.25
C PRO A 108 25.31 -17.98 -16.54
N SER A 109 24.28 -18.55 -17.18
CA SER A 109 23.98 -18.28 -18.59
C SER A 109 22.60 -17.68 -18.89
N LEU A 110 21.83 -17.23 -17.90
CA LEU A 110 20.54 -16.55 -18.11
C LEU A 110 20.57 -15.16 -17.47
N THR A 111 20.28 -14.13 -18.27
CA THR A 111 20.40 -12.71 -17.89
C THR A 111 19.51 -12.36 -16.68
N PRO A 112 20.10 -11.99 -15.53
CA PRO A 112 19.40 -11.79 -14.25
C PRO A 112 18.72 -10.40 -14.11
N ASN A 113 18.52 -9.68 -15.22
CA ASN A 113 18.33 -8.22 -15.17
C ASN A 113 17.00 -7.76 -14.56
N LEU A 114 15.91 -8.53 -14.68
CA LEU A 114 14.57 -8.09 -14.26
C LEU A 114 14.34 -8.20 -12.74
N PRO A 115 14.66 -9.31 -12.06
CA PRO A 115 14.60 -9.38 -10.60
C PRO A 115 15.52 -8.36 -9.92
N GLU A 116 16.71 -8.15 -10.48
CA GLU A 116 17.69 -7.21 -9.94
C GLU A 116 17.26 -5.75 -10.08
N LEU A 117 16.74 -5.34 -11.25
CA LEU A 117 16.20 -3.99 -11.44
C LEU A 117 15.05 -3.72 -10.45
N LYS A 118 14.16 -4.70 -10.24
CA LYS A 118 13.05 -4.56 -9.29
C LYS A 118 13.55 -4.42 -7.85
N MET A 119 14.55 -5.22 -7.47
CA MET A 119 15.20 -5.08 -6.17
C MET A 119 15.85 -3.71 -6.01
N PHE A 120 16.55 -3.23 -7.03
CA PHE A 120 17.14 -1.91 -7.05
C PHE A 120 16.09 -0.79 -6.88
N LEU A 121 15.00 -0.83 -7.65
CA LEU A 121 13.90 0.14 -7.53
C LEU A 121 13.20 0.06 -6.17
N TYR A 122 13.06 -1.14 -5.61
CA TYR A 122 12.52 -1.34 -4.26
C TYR A 122 13.41 -0.70 -3.19
N LEU A 123 14.73 -0.93 -3.26
CA LEU A 123 15.69 -0.32 -2.35
C LEU A 123 15.74 1.21 -2.50
N LEU A 124 15.70 1.71 -3.74
CA LEU A 124 15.66 3.14 -4.02
C LEU A 124 14.39 3.80 -3.48
N ALA A 125 13.24 3.13 -3.62
CA ALA A 125 11.97 3.60 -3.08
C ALA A 125 11.91 3.52 -1.55
N ARG A 126 12.48 2.47 -0.93
CA ARG A 126 12.64 2.39 0.54
C ARG A 126 13.34 3.62 1.08
N ASP A 127 14.31 4.13 0.34
CA ASP A 127 15.10 5.30 0.67
C ASP A 127 14.54 6.60 0.06
N SER A 128 13.32 6.57 -0.51
CA SER A 128 12.60 7.76 -0.96
C SER A 128 11.69 8.34 0.14
N THR A 129 11.37 9.62 0.05
CA THR A 129 10.46 10.32 1.00
C THR A 129 9.08 10.58 0.40
N SER A 130 8.90 10.39 -0.90
CA SER A 130 7.70 10.76 -1.64
C SER A 130 7.24 9.72 -2.65
N GLU A 131 8.06 8.72 -2.90
CA GLU A 131 7.82 7.66 -3.88
C GLU A 131 7.86 6.29 -3.21
N ILE A 132 7.08 5.37 -3.76
CA ILE A 132 7.05 3.97 -3.36
C ILE A 132 7.36 3.09 -4.56
N PHE A 133 7.81 1.87 -4.29
CA PHE A 133 7.88 0.83 -5.30
C PHE A 133 6.52 0.17 -5.38
N CYS A 134 5.79 0.40 -6.47
CA CYS A 134 4.49 -0.22 -6.65
C CYS A 134 4.69 -1.63 -7.17
N PHE A 135 4.32 -2.62 -6.36
CA PHE A 135 4.40 -4.04 -6.70
C PHE A 135 3.50 -4.45 -7.87
N ARG A 136 2.52 -3.61 -8.25
CA ARG A 136 1.64 -3.86 -9.40
C ARG A 136 2.26 -3.42 -10.72
N CYS A 137 2.73 -2.17 -10.80
CA CYS A 137 3.31 -1.64 -12.04
C CYS A 137 4.83 -1.81 -12.13
N GLU A 138 5.45 -2.29 -11.05
CA GLU A 138 6.89 -2.56 -10.93
C GLU A 138 7.76 -1.32 -11.18
N ARG A 139 7.22 -0.14 -10.86
CA ARG A 139 7.88 1.16 -11.03
C ARG A 139 7.84 1.95 -9.74
N GLN A 140 8.81 2.86 -9.63
CA GLN A 140 8.82 3.87 -8.58
C GLN A 140 7.91 5.04 -8.97
N HIS A 141 6.95 5.38 -8.11
CA HIS A 141 6.12 6.57 -8.27
C HIS A 141 5.49 7.02 -6.96
N SER A 142 4.98 8.25 -6.94
CA SER A 142 4.16 8.74 -5.83
C SER A 142 2.84 7.95 -5.69
N PRO A 143 2.36 7.68 -4.46
CA PRO A 143 1.05 7.07 -4.23
C PRO A 143 -0.13 7.86 -4.80
N ASN A 144 0.05 9.16 -5.10
CA ASN A 144 -1.00 9.96 -5.74
C ASN A 144 -1.43 9.37 -7.09
N LYS A 145 -0.54 8.68 -7.82
CA LYS A 145 -0.91 8.01 -9.07
C LYS A 145 -1.87 6.83 -8.84
N SER A 146 -1.85 6.23 -7.65
CA SER A 146 -2.80 5.18 -7.23
C SER A 146 -4.13 5.76 -6.75
N ASP A 147 -4.21 7.05 -6.41
CA ASP A 147 -5.48 7.70 -6.03
C ASP A 147 -6.43 7.91 -7.22
N TRP A 148 -5.88 8.00 -8.43
CA TRP A 148 -6.63 8.26 -9.66
C TRP A 148 -7.21 6.98 -10.23
N VAL A 149 -8.34 6.57 -9.67
CA VAL A 149 -9.19 5.52 -10.25
C VAL A 149 -10.13 6.15 -11.27
N THR A 150 -10.03 5.73 -12.53
CA THR A 150 -11.12 5.88 -13.49
C THR A 150 -11.99 4.61 -13.43
N PRO A 151 -13.24 4.68 -12.92
CA PRO A 151 -14.09 3.51 -12.67
C PRO A 151 -14.38 2.63 -13.90
N TRP A 152 -14.09 3.14 -15.11
CA TRP A 152 -14.51 2.55 -16.37
C TRP A 152 -13.39 1.87 -17.16
N ARG A 153 -12.16 1.80 -16.64
CA ARG A 153 -11.04 1.09 -17.33
C ARG A 153 -10.20 0.24 -16.36
N PRO A 154 -10.73 -0.88 -15.86
CA PRO A 154 -9.97 -1.83 -15.02
C PRO A 154 -8.76 -2.48 -15.72
N TRP A 155 -8.65 -2.34 -17.05
CA TRP A 155 -7.65 -3.02 -17.88
C TRP A 155 -6.53 -2.13 -18.44
N SER A 156 -6.53 -0.81 -18.17
CA SER A 156 -5.39 0.01 -18.59
C SER A 156 -4.22 -0.22 -17.63
N TRP A 157 -3.17 -0.89 -18.14
CA TRP A 157 -1.88 -1.16 -17.48
C TRP A 157 -1.16 0.09 -16.93
N GLY A 158 -1.66 1.30 -17.22
CA GLY A 158 -1.20 2.56 -16.64
C GLY A 158 -1.80 2.89 -15.26
N ASN A 159 -2.87 2.20 -14.84
CA ASN A 159 -3.50 2.46 -13.55
C ASN A 159 -2.85 1.57 -12.49
N CYS A 160 -2.10 2.20 -11.58
CA CYS A 160 -1.56 1.57 -10.37
C CYS A 160 -2.65 1.42 -9.30
N GLU A 161 -3.88 1.16 -9.75
CA GLU A 161 -5.01 0.82 -8.89
C GLU A 161 -4.62 -0.47 -8.19
N SER A 162 -4.57 -0.55 -6.87
CA SER A 162 -4.35 -1.86 -6.23
C SER A 162 -5.66 -2.65 -6.31
N LEU A 163 -5.59 -3.92 -6.69
CA LEU A 163 -6.74 -4.85 -6.58
C LEU A 163 -7.27 -4.80 -5.14
N ASP A 164 -6.35 -4.75 -4.18
CA ASP A 164 -6.52 -4.56 -2.75
C ASP A 164 -7.20 -3.23 -2.39
N GLY A 165 -6.81 -2.15 -3.06
CA GLY A 165 -7.32 -0.81 -2.85
C GLY A 165 -8.80 -0.68 -3.20
N HIS A 166 -9.31 -1.50 -4.13
CA HIS A 166 -10.73 -1.52 -4.42
C HIS A 166 -11.55 -2.00 -3.21
N TYR A 167 -11.13 -3.09 -2.56
CA TYR A 167 -11.81 -3.63 -1.39
C TYR A 167 -11.67 -2.70 -0.18
N LEU A 168 -10.45 -2.38 0.24
CA LEU A 168 -10.23 -1.57 1.45
C LEU A 168 -10.77 -0.15 1.34
N ARG A 169 -10.91 0.38 0.12
CA ARG A 169 -11.58 1.66 -0.11
C ARG A 169 -13.03 1.68 0.37
N TYR A 170 -13.73 0.56 0.28
CA TYR A 170 -15.09 0.45 0.83
C TYR A 170 -15.11 0.52 2.35
N TYR A 171 -14.04 0.07 2.98
CA TYR A 171 -13.92 0.06 4.43
C TYR A 171 -13.50 1.43 4.96
N TYR A 172 -12.48 2.07 4.39
CA TYR A 172 -11.87 3.25 5.02
C TYR A 172 -11.83 4.51 4.14
N GLY A 173 -12.30 4.42 2.90
CA GLY A 173 -12.31 5.54 1.96
C GLY A 173 -11.24 5.47 0.88
N ARG A 174 -11.31 6.40 -0.08
CA ARG A 174 -10.57 6.34 -1.35
C ARG A 174 -9.06 6.28 -1.20
N TYR A 175 -8.51 6.92 -0.18
CA TYR A 175 -7.07 7.02 0.01
C TYR A 175 -6.49 5.84 0.80
N PHE A 176 -7.31 4.91 1.27
CA PHE A 176 -6.83 3.77 2.03
C PHE A 176 -6.45 2.61 1.11
N HIS A 177 -5.15 2.52 0.80
CA HIS A 177 -4.57 1.46 -0.02
C HIS A 177 -3.12 1.18 0.39
N PHE A 178 -2.59 0.02 -0.01
CA PHE A 178 -1.28 -0.47 0.44
C PHE A 178 -0.16 0.54 0.22
N GLU A 179 -0.07 1.13 -0.97
CA GLU A 179 1.04 2.01 -1.35
C GLU A 179 1.12 3.27 -0.48
N ARG A 180 -0.03 3.84 -0.09
CA ARG A 180 -0.06 5.01 0.79
C ARG A 180 0.25 4.64 2.23
N ALA A 181 -0.28 3.52 2.68
CA ALA A 181 0.01 2.97 4.00
C ALA A 181 1.51 2.63 4.13
N GLN A 182 2.09 2.05 3.08
CA GLN A 182 3.52 1.77 2.98
C GLN A 182 4.36 3.04 3.02
N LEU A 183 3.98 4.10 2.30
CA LEU A 183 4.69 5.38 2.36
C LEU A 183 4.69 5.96 3.78
N ALA A 184 3.55 5.88 4.49
CA ALA A 184 3.47 6.32 5.88
C ALA A 184 4.45 5.53 6.77
N MET A 185 4.49 4.21 6.62
CA MET A 185 5.39 3.33 7.35
C MET A 185 6.87 3.54 7.00
N GLN A 186 7.19 3.82 5.73
CA GLN A 186 8.55 4.15 5.30
C GLN A 186 9.04 5.45 5.95
N LYS A 187 8.22 6.50 5.93
CA LYS A 187 8.56 7.76 6.60
C LYS A 187 8.81 7.56 8.09
N HIS A 188 7.90 6.87 8.78
CA HIS A 188 8.03 6.56 10.20
C HIS A 188 9.36 5.85 10.52
N ARG A 189 9.71 4.80 9.76
CA ARG A 189 10.97 4.05 9.93
C ARG A 189 12.22 4.90 9.74
N ARG A 190 12.12 6.03 9.05
CA ARG A 190 13.23 6.95 8.78
C ARG A 190 13.27 8.12 9.77
N GLY A 191 12.43 8.12 10.80
CA GLY A 191 12.27 9.26 11.72
C GLY A 191 11.64 10.48 11.06
N ILE A 192 11.05 10.34 9.86
CA ILE A 192 10.33 11.41 9.17
C ILE A 192 8.87 11.34 9.61
N SER A 193 8.30 12.49 9.97
CA SER A 193 6.91 12.57 10.39
C SER A 193 5.95 11.99 9.34
N PRO A 194 5.18 10.94 9.66
CA PRO A 194 4.21 10.33 8.76
C PRO A 194 2.83 11.02 8.80
N LYS A 195 2.70 12.14 9.55
CA LYS A 195 1.41 12.81 9.85
C LYS A 195 0.60 13.15 8.59
N LYS A 196 1.26 13.58 7.51
CA LYS A 196 0.58 13.93 6.25
C LYS A 196 -0.07 12.72 5.58
N GLU A 197 0.65 11.60 5.56
CA GLU A 197 0.20 10.35 4.95
C GLU A 197 -0.89 9.70 5.81
N ILE A 198 -0.71 9.69 7.14
CA ILE A 198 -1.73 9.27 8.10
C ILE A 198 -3.03 10.08 7.92
N LYS A 199 -2.94 11.42 7.88
CA LYS A 199 -4.11 12.30 7.67
C LYS A 199 -4.85 11.97 6.37
N ARG A 200 -4.14 11.56 5.33
CA ARG A 200 -4.74 11.16 4.05
C ARG A 200 -5.40 9.79 4.14
N LEU A 201 -4.81 8.82 4.85
CA LEU A 201 -5.42 7.50 5.08
C LEU A 201 -6.74 7.61 5.86
N THR A 202 -6.86 8.61 6.73
CA THR A 202 -8.05 8.86 7.57
C THR A 202 -9.02 9.87 6.96
N ASP A 203 -8.80 10.31 5.72
CA ASP A 203 -9.61 11.37 5.10
C ASP A 203 -10.93 10.85 4.54
N LEU A 204 -11.99 11.09 5.32
CA LEU A 204 -13.37 10.71 5.00
C LEU A 204 -14.00 11.56 3.88
N SER A 205 -13.45 12.74 3.57
CA SER A 205 -13.99 13.62 2.50
C SER A 205 -13.90 12.97 1.12
N SER A 206 -13.09 11.92 1.02
CA SER A 206 -12.80 11.18 -0.21
C SER A 206 -13.75 10.02 -0.48
N ILE A 207 -14.65 9.71 0.46
CA ILE A 207 -15.72 8.72 0.26
C ILE A 207 -16.70 9.35 -0.74
N PRO A 208 -16.83 8.80 -1.96
CA PRO A 208 -17.74 9.38 -2.93
C PRO A 208 -19.13 9.43 -2.31
N ASN A 209 -19.76 10.61 -2.34
CA ASN A 209 -21.20 10.71 -2.24
C ASN A 209 -21.76 9.99 -3.48
N SER A 210 -21.85 8.67 -3.43
CA SER A 210 -22.37 7.88 -4.54
C SER A 210 -23.84 8.22 -4.69
N SER A 211 -24.13 9.12 -5.63
CA SER A 211 -25.45 9.35 -6.20
C SER A 211 -25.89 8.18 -7.08
N SER A 212 -24.95 7.32 -7.48
CA SER A 212 -25.25 5.99 -8.02
C SER A 212 -25.74 5.13 -6.87
N GLY A 213 -27.05 4.83 -6.84
CA GLY A 213 -27.75 4.05 -5.81
C GLY A 213 -27.26 2.61 -5.61
N MET A 214 -26.10 2.25 -6.15
CA MET A 214 -25.52 0.91 -6.06
C MET A 214 -25.01 0.60 -4.64
N TRP A 215 -24.62 1.60 -3.83
CA TRP A 215 -24.06 1.36 -2.48
C TRP A 215 -24.37 2.48 -1.45
N PRO A 216 -25.64 2.66 -1.05
CA PRO A 216 -26.05 3.67 -0.07
C PRO A 216 -25.40 3.52 1.32
N ASP A 217 -24.86 2.34 1.62
CA ASP A 217 -24.34 1.95 2.94
C ASP A 217 -22.91 2.48 3.26
N MET A 218 -22.18 3.09 2.30
CA MET A 218 -20.88 3.72 2.60
C MET A 218 -21.00 4.95 3.53
N ARG A 219 -22.21 5.50 3.69
CA ARG A 219 -22.50 6.60 4.63
C ARG A 219 -22.44 6.17 6.11
N THR A 220 -22.24 4.88 6.37
CA THR A 220 -22.16 4.35 7.73
C THR A 220 -20.85 4.73 8.42
N LEU A 221 -19.76 4.98 7.68
CA LEU A 221 -18.47 5.37 8.24
C LEU A 221 -18.50 6.78 8.82
N ARG A 222 -18.24 6.91 10.12
CA ARG A 222 -18.30 8.17 10.88
C ARG A 222 -16.93 8.71 11.25
N SER A 223 -16.02 7.85 11.65
CA SER A 223 -14.64 8.22 11.94
C SER A 223 -13.68 7.11 11.51
N VAL A 224 -12.49 7.53 11.09
CA VAL A 224 -11.34 6.65 10.89
C VAL A 224 -10.13 7.36 11.51
N GLU A 225 -9.38 6.64 12.31
CA GLU A 225 -8.13 7.09 12.91
C GLU A 225 -7.04 6.07 12.59
N ALA A 226 -5.83 6.55 12.35
CA ALA A 226 -4.68 5.71 12.03
C ALA A 226 -3.50 6.11 12.90
N LYS A 227 -2.80 5.11 13.46
CA LYS A 227 -1.62 5.28 14.30
C LYS A 227 -0.55 4.29 13.90
N ILE A 228 0.71 4.72 14.00
CA ILE A 228 1.86 3.81 13.86
C ILE A 228 2.43 3.62 15.26
N ILE A 229 2.36 2.40 15.77
CA ILE A 229 2.79 2.03 17.13
C ILE A 229 3.72 0.83 16.99
N SER A 230 4.91 0.88 17.60
CA SER A 230 5.89 -0.21 17.55
C SER A 230 6.15 -0.73 16.12
N ASN A 231 6.30 0.18 15.15
CA ASN A 231 6.51 -0.14 13.74
C ASN A 231 5.40 -1.01 13.09
N ARG A 232 4.16 -0.88 13.58
CA ARG A 232 2.96 -1.49 13.00
C ARG A 232 1.89 -0.43 12.76
N LEU A 233 1.13 -0.55 11.67
CA LEU A 233 0.02 0.36 11.36
C LEU A 233 -1.27 -0.18 11.98
N TYR A 234 -1.88 0.62 12.84
CA TYR A 234 -3.17 0.33 13.43
C TYR A 234 -4.24 1.31 12.98
N ILE A 235 -5.45 0.81 12.76
CA ILE A 235 -6.61 1.61 12.33
C ILE A 235 -7.76 1.39 13.31
N LYS A 236 -8.37 2.49 13.74
CA LYS A 236 -9.67 2.49 14.42
C LYS A 236 -10.70 3.06 13.47
N ALA A 237 -11.83 2.38 13.28
CA ALA A 237 -12.92 2.88 12.46
C ALA A 237 -14.26 2.75 13.19
N VAL A 238 -15.06 3.80 13.18
CA VAL A 238 -16.40 3.82 13.79
C VAL A 238 -17.44 3.93 12.70
N ARG A 239 -18.38 2.99 12.71
CA ARG A 239 -19.51 2.95 11.78
C ARG A 239 -20.82 2.98 12.53
N THR A 240 -21.82 3.65 11.96
CA THR A 240 -23.16 3.75 12.56
C THR A 240 -24.23 3.46 11.55
N ARG A 241 -25.27 2.75 11.94
CA ARG A 241 -26.46 2.51 11.11
C ARG A 241 -27.71 2.59 11.97
N ASP A 242 -28.70 3.31 11.47
CA ASP A 242 -30.05 3.31 12.04
C ASP A 242 -30.83 2.12 11.46
N CYS A 243 -31.45 1.32 12.32
CA CYS A 243 -32.29 0.16 11.98
C CYS A 243 -33.72 0.40 12.46
N THR A 244 -34.69 0.12 11.58
CA THR A 244 -36.12 0.08 11.90
C THR A 244 -36.55 -1.38 12.15
N ASP A 245 -37.42 -1.60 13.13
CA ASP A 245 -37.83 -2.93 13.64
C ASP A 245 -38.69 -3.77 12.67
N GLU A 246 -38.96 -3.31 11.45
CA GLU A 246 -40.12 -3.76 10.68
C GLU A 246 -40.01 -5.11 9.94
N THR A 247 -38.96 -5.91 10.13
CA THR A 247 -38.90 -7.22 9.45
C THR A 247 -38.19 -8.28 10.28
N SER A 248 -38.91 -9.38 10.53
CA SER A 248 -38.66 -10.60 11.31
C SER A 248 -37.32 -11.34 11.13
N GLY A 249 -36.38 -10.81 10.35
CA GLY A 249 -34.99 -11.25 10.39
C GLY A 249 -34.29 -10.60 11.59
N THR A 250 -33.59 -11.38 12.42
CA THR A 250 -32.76 -10.82 13.51
C THR A 250 -31.95 -9.64 12.96
N SER A 251 -31.97 -8.50 13.64
CA SER A 251 -31.27 -7.27 13.26
C SER A 251 -29.81 -7.55 12.83
N TYR A 252 -29.21 -8.57 13.41
CA TYR A 252 -27.89 -9.09 13.12
C TYR A 252 -27.58 -9.43 11.64
N GLU A 253 -28.46 -10.14 10.93
CA GLU A 253 -28.19 -10.54 9.52
C GLU A 253 -28.15 -9.32 8.58
N LYS A 254 -28.91 -8.27 8.90
CA LYS A 254 -28.91 -7.01 8.15
C LYS A 254 -27.67 -6.16 8.42
N ILE A 255 -27.13 -6.23 9.63
CA ILE A 255 -25.92 -5.51 10.08
C ILE A 255 -24.69 -6.07 9.36
N ARG A 256 -24.61 -7.39 9.26
CA ARG A 256 -23.42 -8.11 8.85
C ARG A 256 -22.92 -7.77 7.44
N ARG A 257 -23.79 -7.83 6.44
CA ARG A 257 -23.41 -7.61 5.03
C ARG A 257 -23.11 -6.15 4.68
N ARG A 258 -23.42 -5.21 5.57
CA ARG A 258 -23.53 -3.79 5.20
C ARG A 258 -22.74 -2.83 6.09
N LEU A 259 -22.12 -3.30 7.16
CA LEU A 259 -21.30 -2.46 8.03
C LEU A 259 -19.80 -2.55 7.74
N TYR A 260 -19.35 -3.29 6.73
CA TYR A 260 -17.95 -3.30 6.30
C TYR A 260 -16.97 -3.38 7.49
N ILE A 261 -17.13 -4.42 8.33
CA ILE A 261 -16.31 -4.61 9.53
C ILE A 261 -14.94 -5.20 9.14
N CYS A 262 -14.97 -6.37 8.49
CA CYS A 262 -13.84 -6.94 7.75
C CYS A 262 -14.37 -7.82 6.60
N PRO A 263 -13.55 -8.14 5.58
CA PRO A 263 -13.99 -8.93 4.43
C PRO A 263 -14.47 -10.33 4.80
N HIS A 264 -13.87 -10.95 5.82
CA HIS A 264 -14.26 -12.27 6.30
C HIS A 264 -15.68 -12.33 6.88
N LEU A 265 -16.22 -11.19 7.33
CA LEU A 265 -17.58 -11.11 7.80
C LEU A 265 -18.60 -10.90 6.66
N LEU A 266 -18.18 -10.65 5.42
CA LEU A 266 -19.08 -10.48 4.28
C LEU A 266 -19.54 -11.80 3.64
N GLU A 267 -18.64 -12.78 3.51
CA GLU A 267 -18.89 -13.97 2.68
C GLU A 267 -19.28 -15.24 3.44
N ILE A 268 -18.83 -15.41 4.69
CA ILE A 268 -19.08 -16.65 5.43
C ILE A 268 -20.52 -16.64 6.00
N GLU A 269 -21.02 -17.69 6.61
CA GLU A 269 -22.12 -17.63 7.58
C GLU A 269 -21.57 -17.32 8.99
N CYS A 270 -20.74 -16.28 9.19
CA CYS A 270 -20.54 -15.67 10.52
C CYS A 270 -21.85 -15.05 11.04
N ILE A 271 -22.71 -15.94 11.48
CA ILE A 271 -23.74 -15.66 12.45
C ILE A 271 -23.02 -15.10 13.71
N VAL A 272 -22.85 -13.79 13.86
CA VAL A 272 -22.87 -13.15 15.20
C VAL A 272 -24.31 -13.05 15.71
N ARG A 273 -25.11 -14.11 15.48
CA ARG A 273 -26.23 -14.41 16.38
C ARG A 273 -25.78 -15.18 17.61
N ASN A 274 -24.61 -15.84 17.61
CA ASN A 274 -23.91 -16.39 18.77
C ASN A 274 -22.67 -17.16 18.27
N ILE A 275 -21.66 -17.31 19.13
CA ILE A 275 -20.34 -17.96 18.92
C ILE A 275 -20.37 -19.47 18.67
N ILE A 276 -21.46 -20.00 18.16
CA ILE A 276 -21.69 -21.43 17.97
C ILE A 276 -22.36 -21.54 16.59
N ASP A 277 -21.65 -21.53 15.47
CA ASP A 277 -20.75 -22.57 14.99
C ASP A 277 -19.78 -22.02 13.91
N GLY A 278 -18.53 -22.48 13.93
CA GLY A 278 -17.59 -22.37 12.80
C GLY A 278 -16.64 -21.15 12.78
N CYS A 279 -17.12 -19.97 13.15
CA CYS A 279 -16.29 -18.75 13.26
C CYS A 279 -16.18 -18.29 14.70
N SER A 280 -15.31 -18.95 15.47
CA SER A 280 -15.02 -18.62 16.86
C SER A 280 -14.38 -17.24 17.00
N VAL A 281 -15.22 -16.21 17.05
CA VAL A 281 -14.96 -15.02 17.84
C VAL A 281 -14.71 -15.53 19.27
N ARG A 282 -13.56 -15.22 19.87
CA ARG A 282 -13.37 -15.48 21.30
C ARG A 282 -14.07 -14.36 22.03
N ASP A 283 -15.25 -14.61 22.57
CA ASP A 283 -15.82 -13.70 23.55
C ASP A 283 -15.07 -13.87 24.88
N GLY A 284 -15.05 -12.78 25.66
CA GLY A 284 -14.69 -12.84 27.07
C GLY A 284 -15.68 -13.72 27.85
N PRO A 285 -15.41 -14.02 29.13
CA PRO A 285 -16.25 -14.92 29.92
C PRO A 285 -17.64 -14.31 30.12
N HIS A 286 -18.66 -14.88 29.47
CA HIS A 286 -20.06 -14.60 29.73
C HIS A 286 -20.66 -15.69 30.61
N GLN A 287 -21.37 -15.29 31.67
CA GLN A 287 -22.08 -16.19 32.57
C GLN A 287 -23.51 -16.56 32.08
N ASP A 288 -24.02 -15.93 31.01
CA ASP A 288 -25.41 -16.11 30.57
C ASP A 288 -25.55 -15.88 29.05
N GLU A 289 -25.90 -16.94 28.30
CA GLU A 289 -25.98 -16.97 26.83
C GLU A 289 -27.11 -16.09 26.24
N SER A 290 -28.04 -15.64 27.08
CA SER A 290 -29.21 -14.84 26.67
C SER A 290 -28.95 -13.32 26.68
N LYS A 291 -27.81 -12.89 27.22
CA LYS A 291 -27.41 -11.48 27.32
C LYS A 291 -26.05 -11.33 26.65
N ILE A 292 -26.08 -11.18 25.32
CA ILE A 292 -24.95 -10.55 24.62
C ILE A 292 -24.82 -9.15 25.22
N ASP A 293 -23.87 -9.00 26.14
CA ASP A 293 -23.52 -7.70 26.66
C ASP A 293 -22.93 -6.92 25.47
N ALA A 294 -23.71 -5.97 24.95
CA ALA A 294 -23.32 -5.11 23.83
C ALA A 294 -22.01 -4.32 24.09
N SER A 295 -21.45 -4.39 25.29
CA SER A 295 -20.14 -3.83 25.59
C SER A 295 -18.96 -4.77 25.27
N THR A 296 -19.22 -5.99 24.82
CA THR A 296 -18.21 -7.03 24.68
C THR A 296 -17.33 -6.84 23.47
N LEU A 297 -16.05 -7.14 23.67
CA LEU A 297 -15.06 -7.07 22.60
C LEU A 297 -15.03 -8.43 21.92
N SER A 298 -15.09 -8.40 20.59
CA SER A 298 -15.04 -9.56 19.72
C SER A 298 -13.82 -9.47 18.81
N GLN A 299 -13.31 -10.60 18.31
CA GLN A 299 -12.20 -10.64 17.35
C GLN A 299 -12.50 -11.52 16.14
N CYS A 300 -11.93 -11.17 14.98
CA CYS A 300 -11.98 -12.00 13.79
C CYS A 300 -10.99 -13.18 13.90
N LYS A 301 -11.41 -14.37 13.42
CA LYS A 301 -10.59 -15.59 13.40
C LYS A 301 -9.51 -15.59 12.32
N TYR A 302 -9.68 -14.77 11.27
CA TYR A 302 -8.87 -14.84 10.05
C TYR A 302 -8.04 -13.59 9.78
N CYS A 303 -8.34 -12.47 10.44
CA CYS A 303 -7.54 -11.25 10.35
C CYS A 303 -7.36 -10.62 11.73
N LEU A 304 -6.36 -9.74 11.84
CA LEU A 304 -6.06 -8.98 13.05
C LEU A 304 -7.08 -7.85 13.23
N THR A 305 -8.32 -8.21 13.53
CA THR A 305 -9.45 -7.29 13.75
C THR A 305 -10.12 -7.57 15.08
N GLU A 306 -10.20 -6.57 15.93
CA GLU A 306 -11.09 -6.51 17.09
C GLU A 306 -12.27 -5.58 16.79
N MET A 307 -13.42 -5.84 17.40
CA MET A 307 -14.63 -5.06 17.20
C MET A 307 -15.51 -5.02 18.45
N ARG A 308 -16.24 -3.92 18.63
CA ARG A 308 -17.28 -3.75 19.65
C ARG A 308 -18.56 -3.24 18.98
N LEU A 309 -19.70 -3.77 19.38
CA LEU A 309 -21.02 -3.43 18.84
C LEU A 309 -21.93 -2.83 19.90
N GLU A 310 -22.19 -1.54 19.84
CA GLU A 310 -23.08 -0.85 20.77
C GLU A 310 -24.46 -0.63 20.14
N PHE A 311 -25.53 -0.85 20.90
CA PHE A 311 -26.90 -0.59 20.49
C PHE A 311 -27.44 0.61 21.27
N LEU A 312 -27.77 1.68 20.55
CA LEU A 312 -28.33 2.90 21.11
C LEU A 312 -29.80 3.00 20.71
N GLU A 313 -30.69 3.12 21.68
CA GLU A 313 -32.10 3.40 21.40
C GLU A 313 -32.26 4.84 20.91
N SER A 314 -32.93 5.02 19.77
CA SER A 314 -33.22 6.33 19.21
C SER A 314 -34.70 6.63 19.42
N LYS A 315 -35.00 7.51 20.38
CA LYS A 315 -36.33 8.04 20.65
C LYS A 315 -36.75 9.01 19.53
N LYS A 316 -37.10 8.48 18.37
CA LYS A 316 -37.83 9.25 17.35
C LYS A 316 -39.32 9.11 17.63
N LEU A 317 -40.06 10.22 17.56
CA LEU A 317 -41.46 10.37 17.99
C LEU A 317 -42.46 9.30 17.48
N PHE A 318 -42.15 8.58 16.40
CA PHE A 318 -43.07 7.65 15.75
C PHE A 318 -42.45 6.31 15.31
N SER A 319 -41.20 6.00 15.68
CA SER A 319 -40.60 4.71 15.36
C SER A 319 -39.58 4.28 16.40
N ASN A 320 -39.72 3.04 16.87
CA ASN A 320 -38.67 2.33 17.60
C ASN A 320 -37.52 2.09 16.64
N SER A 321 -36.60 3.04 16.60
CA SER A 321 -35.37 2.94 15.81
C SER A 321 -34.22 2.63 16.77
N ARG A 322 -33.41 1.64 16.42
CA ARG A 322 -32.17 1.34 17.12
C ARG A 322 -31.01 1.76 16.23
N ARG A 323 -30.06 2.50 16.79
CA ARG A 323 -28.80 2.82 16.15
C ARG A 323 -27.76 1.80 16.59
N ILE A 324 -27.18 1.08 15.63
CA ILE A 324 -26.01 0.25 15.87
C ILE A 324 -24.77 1.09 15.62
N VAL A 325 -23.83 1.05 16.57
CA VAL A 325 -22.49 1.61 16.45
C VAL A 325 -21.50 0.46 16.47
N VAL A 326 -20.65 0.38 15.46
CA VAL A 326 -19.57 -0.61 15.40
C VAL A 326 -18.24 0.11 15.40
N THR A 327 -17.44 -0.18 16.42
CA THR A 327 -16.06 0.27 16.50
C THR A 327 -15.15 -0.90 16.17
N THR A 328 -14.27 -0.73 15.18
CA THR A 328 -13.25 -1.73 14.82
C THR A 328 -11.86 -1.22 15.14
N TRP A 329 -10.99 -2.11 15.61
CA TRP A 329 -9.55 -1.88 15.75
C TRP A 329 -8.81 -2.93 14.94
N GLN A 330 -7.90 -2.52 14.08
CA GLN A 330 -7.25 -3.40 13.12
C GLN A 330 -5.76 -3.15 13.08
N ASP A 331 -5.00 -4.23 13.01
CA ASP A 331 -3.56 -4.22 12.83
C ASP A 331 -3.22 -4.68 11.40
N PHE A 332 -2.63 -3.78 10.62
CA PHE A 332 -2.21 -4.02 9.24
C PHE A 332 -0.73 -4.41 9.14
N GLY A 333 -0.06 -4.61 10.27
CA GLY A 333 1.32 -5.03 10.37
C GLY A 333 2.31 -3.94 9.95
N ASN A 334 3.50 -4.37 9.55
CA ASN A 334 4.63 -3.48 9.25
C ASN A 334 4.63 -2.95 7.80
N LEU A 335 3.71 -3.43 6.95
CA LEU A 335 3.55 -3.05 5.55
C LEU A 335 4.87 -3.06 4.74
N SER A 336 5.75 -4.03 5.00
CA SER A 336 7.00 -4.18 4.24
C SER A 336 6.74 -4.65 2.80
N HIS A 337 5.72 -5.48 2.62
CA HIS A 337 5.37 -6.13 1.36
C HIS A 337 3.85 -6.40 1.29
N PRO A 338 3.19 -6.30 0.13
CA PRO A 338 1.75 -6.55 0.00
C PRO A 338 1.36 -8.01 0.22
N SER A 339 2.31 -8.94 0.13
CA SER A 339 2.09 -10.35 0.48
C SER A 339 2.28 -10.64 1.97
N ASN A 340 2.51 -9.62 2.81
CA ASN A 340 2.59 -9.84 4.25
C ASN A 340 1.25 -10.41 4.73
N SER A 341 1.29 -11.50 5.49
CA SER A 341 0.08 -12.17 6.02
C SER A 341 -0.82 -11.20 6.78
N ASP A 342 -0.24 -10.26 7.52
CA ASP A 342 -0.99 -9.25 8.28
C ASP A 342 -1.85 -8.38 7.36
N TRP A 343 -1.33 -8.00 6.19
CA TRP A 343 -2.05 -7.20 5.20
C TRP A 343 -3.04 -8.03 4.39
N VAL A 344 -2.58 -9.17 3.85
CA VAL A 344 -3.37 -10.05 2.99
C VAL A 344 -4.61 -10.57 3.70
N ALA A 345 -4.51 -10.82 5.01
CA ALA A 345 -5.66 -11.21 5.82
C ALA A 345 -6.78 -10.16 5.79
N HIS A 346 -6.52 -8.88 5.54
CA HIS A 346 -7.58 -7.86 5.42
C HIS A 346 -8.14 -7.71 4.00
N LEU A 347 -7.74 -8.54 3.05
CA LEU A 347 -8.16 -8.47 1.65
C LEU A 347 -8.96 -9.69 1.20
N ALA A 348 -8.57 -10.85 1.70
CA ALA A 348 -9.13 -12.10 1.24
C ALA A 348 -10.56 -12.29 1.74
N THR A 349 -11.45 -12.62 0.83
CA THR A 349 -12.80 -13.07 1.14
C THR A 349 -12.91 -14.59 1.04
N GLU A 350 -12.17 -15.19 0.11
CA GLU A 350 -12.09 -16.64 -0.10
C GLU A 350 -11.06 -17.30 0.83
N VAL A 351 -11.57 -18.14 1.73
CA VAL A 351 -10.85 -18.95 2.73
C VAL A 351 -9.93 -19.96 2.01
N PRO A 352 -8.60 -19.94 2.25
CA PRO A 352 -8.05 -20.79 3.30
C PRO A 352 -6.80 -20.16 3.96
N TYR A 353 -6.97 -19.06 4.69
CA TYR A 353 -5.89 -18.54 5.53
C TYR A 353 -5.87 -19.26 6.88
N SER A 354 -4.66 -19.48 7.39
CA SER A 354 -4.45 -20.01 8.74
C SER A 354 -5.16 -19.12 9.76
N VAL A 355 -5.83 -19.74 10.73
CA VAL A 355 -6.42 -19.03 11.87
C VAL A 355 -5.37 -18.15 12.53
N VAL A 356 -5.65 -16.84 12.59
CA VAL A 356 -4.77 -15.88 13.25
C VAL A 356 -5.07 -15.90 14.74
N LYS A 357 -4.06 -16.23 15.55
CA LYS A 357 -4.18 -16.29 17.00
C LYS A 357 -3.52 -15.06 17.62
N PHE A 358 -4.31 -14.26 18.33
CA PHE A 358 -3.83 -13.16 19.15
C PHE A 358 -4.71 -13.01 20.41
N PRO A 359 -4.20 -12.43 21.50
CA PRO A 359 -4.97 -12.19 22.71
C PRO A 359 -6.09 -11.17 22.47
N LEU A 360 -7.31 -11.48 22.92
CA LEU A 360 -8.44 -10.58 22.83
C LEU A 360 -8.15 -9.30 23.63
N GLY A 361 -8.37 -8.14 23.01
CA GLY A 361 -8.10 -6.82 23.57
C GLY A 361 -6.69 -6.29 23.30
N SER A 362 -5.78 -7.10 22.75
CA SER A 362 -4.41 -6.66 22.50
C SER A 362 -4.33 -5.54 21.46
N ILE A 363 -5.15 -5.59 20.41
CA ILE A 363 -5.11 -4.59 19.33
C ILE A 363 -5.72 -3.27 19.81
N ARG A 364 -6.89 -3.32 20.45
CA ARG A 364 -7.52 -2.16 21.08
C ARG A 364 -6.60 -1.53 22.10
N ASN A 365 -6.04 -2.32 23.02
CA ASN A 365 -5.17 -1.79 24.06
C ASN A 365 -3.89 -1.17 23.48
N ALA A 366 -3.33 -1.76 22.41
CA ALA A 366 -2.19 -1.15 21.71
C ALA A 366 -2.59 0.21 21.09
N PHE A 367 -3.77 0.30 20.46
CA PHE A 367 -4.23 1.52 19.79
C PHE A 367 -4.67 2.64 20.76
N GLU A 368 -5.40 2.28 21.81
CA GLU A 368 -6.01 3.19 22.78
C GLU A 368 -5.10 3.47 23.98
N GLY A 369 -4.14 2.59 24.24
CA GLY A 369 -3.10 2.82 25.22
C GLY A 369 -2.44 4.17 24.95
N THR A 370 -2.24 4.92 26.02
CA THR A 370 -1.43 6.12 25.97
C THR A 370 -0.03 5.71 25.51
N SER A 371 0.33 6.07 24.28
CA SER A 371 1.75 6.12 23.92
C SER A 371 2.43 6.94 25.01
N PRO A 372 3.43 6.38 25.74
CA PRO A 372 4.36 7.24 26.45
C PRO A 372 4.91 8.20 25.39
N GLU A 373 4.81 9.47 25.69
CA GLU A 373 5.15 10.59 24.82
C GLU A 373 6.44 10.32 24.04
N GLY A 374 6.36 10.55 22.72
CA GLY A 374 7.49 10.58 21.80
C GLY A 374 7.42 11.85 20.97
#